data_AF-A0A1E4JCA3-F1
#
_entry.id   AF-A0A1E4JCA3-F1
#
_cell.length_a   1.000
_cell.length_b   1.000
_cell.length_c   1.000
_cell.angle_alpha   90.00
_cell.angle_beta   90.00
_cell.angle_gamma   90.00
#
_symmetry.space_group_name_H-M   'P 1'
#
loop_
_entity.id
_entity.type
_entity.pdbx_description
1 polymer ?
#
loop_
_entity_poly.entity_id
_entity_poly.type
_entity_poly.pdbx_seq_one_letter_code
_entity_poly.pdbx_strand_id
1 'polypeptide(L)'
;MGEQHEGNFDGDLLSPISELGFVRFLLADLHDDLDGKTARFRQLTDLSGALGSSGTMLPGAYTTSAAWREARTSFVQGNFVATVMLCQGLAEHVLAAHLEMLMDDDPLPPKISFVETLRRCRERSVISEEDAADMRRLMALRNPLSHFRTIDDPATLMQRVLQTSESPDSHLLRDATFAISMAIRLLALPAFRLDSTE
;
A
#
# COMPACT_ATOMS: atom_id res chain seq x y z
N MET A 1 -41.63 23.02 24.48
CA MET A 1 -40.91 23.84 23.49
C MET A 1 -39.44 23.62 23.73
N GLY A 2 -38.92 22.60 23.06
CA GLY A 2 -37.49 22.44 22.89
C GLY A 2 -37.07 23.19 21.64
N GLU A 3 -35.84 23.65 21.64
CA GLU A 3 -34.88 23.66 20.53
C GLU A 3 -33.79 24.68 20.88
N GLN A 4 -32.59 24.17 21.09
CA GLN A 4 -31.33 24.76 20.61
C GLN A 4 -30.25 23.72 20.86
N HIS A 5 -30.14 22.81 19.89
CA HIS A 5 -29.04 21.88 19.74
C HIS A 5 -28.07 22.51 18.74
N GLU A 6 -27.10 23.27 19.23
CA GLU A 6 -25.92 23.64 18.45
C GLU A 6 -24.73 22.92 19.08
N GLY A 7 -24.43 21.74 18.51
CA GLY A 7 -23.23 20.98 18.82
C GLY A 7 -22.01 21.73 18.31
N ASN A 8 -21.37 22.47 19.21
CA ASN A 8 -20.10 23.14 18.96
C ASN A 8 -18.96 22.11 19.03
N PHE A 9 -18.76 21.34 17.97
CA PHE A 9 -17.70 20.33 17.87
C PHE A 9 -16.31 20.90 17.55
N ASP A 10 -16.20 22.20 17.24
CA ASP A 10 -14.93 22.84 16.85
C ASP A 10 -14.08 23.35 18.04
N GLY A 11 -14.63 23.35 19.26
CA GLY A 11 -13.95 23.87 20.46
C GLY A 11 -13.00 22.89 21.17
N ASP A 12 -13.00 21.61 20.79
CA ASP A 12 -12.40 20.54 21.62
C ASP A 12 -11.12 19.92 21.03
N LEU A 13 -10.67 20.36 19.86
CA LEU A 13 -9.49 19.78 19.20
C LEU A 13 -8.16 20.10 19.92
N LEU A 14 -8.14 21.11 20.81
CA LEU A 14 -6.93 21.65 21.46
C LEU A 14 -7.01 21.72 22.99
N SER A 15 -8.05 21.14 23.60
CA SER A 15 -8.19 21.05 25.06
C SER A 15 -7.44 19.82 25.59
N PRO A 16 -6.87 19.85 26.82
CA PRO A 16 -6.26 18.67 27.40
C PRO A 16 -7.33 17.59 27.64
N ILE A 17 -7.28 16.52 26.85
CA ILE A 17 -8.14 15.35 26.96
C ILE A 17 -7.83 14.66 28.30
N SER A 18 -8.85 14.38 29.10
CA SER A 18 -8.68 13.57 30.33
C SER A 18 -8.33 12.12 29.96
N GLU A 19 -7.68 11.35 30.85
CA GLU A 19 -7.37 9.93 30.57
C GLU A 19 -8.60 9.12 30.13
N LEU A 20 -9.76 9.37 30.75
CA LEU A 20 -11.03 8.75 30.34
C LEU A 20 -11.48 9.20 28.94
N GLY A 21 -11.20 10.46 28.56
CA GLY A 21 -11.40 10.98 27.22
C GLY A 21 -10.55 10.23 26.17
N PHE A 22 -9.28 9.96 26.47
CA PHE A 22 -8.40 9.18 25.59
C PHE A 22 -8.92 7.75 25.40
N VAL A 23 -9.33 7.09 26.49
CA VAL A 23 -9.90 5.73 26.41
C VAL A 23 -11.17 5.72 25.56
N ARG A 24 -12.06 6.70 25.74
CA ARG A 24 -13.29 6.80 24.92
C ARG A 24 -12.96 7.02 23.44
N PHE A 25 -11.98 7.84 23.13
CA PHE A 25 -11.55 8.08 21.75
C PHE A 25 -11.03 6.79 21.10
N LEU A 26 -10.15 6.05 21.79
CA LEU A 26 -9.61 4.79 21.29
C LEU A 26 -10.71 3.71 21.11
N LEU A 27 -11.69 3.67 22.01
CA LEU A 27 -12.82 2.74 21.88
C LEU A 27 -13.75 3.10 20.72
N ALA A 28 -13.98 4.40 20.49
CA ALA A 28 -14.75 4.86 19.33
C ALA A 28 -14.03 4.54 18.02
N ASP A 29 -12.73 4.85 17.91
CA ASP A 29 -11.91 4.50 16.74
C ASP A 29 -11.87 2.97 16.46
N LEU A 30 -11.86 2.17 17.53
CA LEU A 30 -11.94 0.72 17.41
C LEU A 30 -13.32 0.26 16.92
N HIS A 31 -14.39 0.85 17.44
CA HIS A 31 -15.77 0.45 17.18
C HIS A 31 -16.28 0.90 15.79
N ASP A 32 -16.03 2.15 15.41
CA ASP A 32 -16.76 2.81 14.31
C ASP A 32 -16.47 2.22 12.92
N ASP A 33 -15.32 1.58 12.72
CA ASP A 33 -14.96 0.87 11.48
C ASP A 33 -14.61 -0.60 11.73
N LEU A 34 -15.14 -1.22 12.80
CA LEU A 34 -14.81 -2.61 13.12
C LEU A 34 -15.22 -3.59 12.00
N ASP A 35 -16.37 -3.36 11.38
CA ASP A 35 -16.86 -4.17 10.26
C ASP A 35 -15.96 -4.02 9.02
N GLY A 36 -15.53 -2.80 8.70
CA GLY A 36 -14.60 -2.54 7.60
C GLY A 36 -13.22 -3.13 7.86
N LYS A 37 -12.67 -2.97 9.07
CA LYS A 37 -11.42 -3.61 9.51
C LYS A 37 -11.49 -5.13 9.35
N THR A 38 -12.61 -5.74 9.76
CA THR A 38 -12.84 -7.19 9.64
C THR A 38 -12.92 -7.63 8.17
N ALA A 39 -13.65 -6.89 7.33
CA ALA A 39 -13.76 -7.20 5.90
C ALA A 39 -12.39 -7.13 5.20
N ARG A 40 -11.62 -6.06 5.45
CA ARG A 40 -10.27 -5.90 4.88
C ARG A 40 -9.28 -6.95 5.41
N PHE A 41 -9.40 -7.35 6.68
CA PHE A 41 -8.60 -8.45 7.23
C PHE A 41 -8.89 -9.79 6.57
N ARG A 42 -10.17 -10.11 6.31
CA ARG A 42 -10.56 -11.31 5.54
C ARG A 42 -10.00 -11.26 4.13
N GLN A 43 -10.20 -10.14 3.42
CA GLN A 43 -9.65 -9.95 2.08
C GLN A 43 -8.13 -10.15 2.04
N LEU A 44 -7.40 -9.59 2.99
CA LEU A 44 -5.95 -9.77 3.09
C LEU A 44 -5.56 -11.22 3.35
N THR A 45 -6.32 -11.94 4.18
CA THR A 45 -6.12 -13.36 4.48
C THR A 45 -6.34 -14.21 3.23
N ASP A 46 -7.43 -13.96 2.49
CA ASP A 46 -7.76 -14.67 1.26
C ASP A 46 -6.69 -14.46 0.18
N LEU A 47 -6.24 -13.21 -0.02
CA LEU A 47 -5.16 -12.88 -0.94
C LEU A 47 -3.84 -13.54 -0.54
N SER A 48 -3.53 -13.57 0.77
CA SER A 48 -2.27 -14.14 1.28
C SER A 48 -2.17 -15.65 1.05
N GLY A 49 -3.28 -16.34 0.73
CA GLY A 49 -3.25 -17.74 0.29
C GLY A 49 -2.33 -17.98 -0.92
N ALA A 50 -2.12 -16.97 -1.76
CA ALA A 50 -1.22 -17.04 -2.91
C ALA A 50 0.28 -17.18 -2.53
N LEU A 51 0.68 -16.80 -1.33
CA LEU A 51 2.08 -16.91 -0.86
C LEU A 51 2.50 -18.36 -0.63
N GLY A 52 1.55 -19.30 -0.54
CA GLY A 52 1.82 -20.71 -0.28
C GLY A 52 2.31 -20.99 1.14
N SER A 53 2.59 -22.26 1.42
CA SER A 53 2.98 -22.74 2.76
C SER A 53 4.46 -22.60 3.08
N SER A 54 5.30 -22.38 2.07
CA SER A 54 6.71 -22.72 2.18
C SER A 54 7.64 -21.53 2.33
N GLY A 55 7.06 -20.38 2.67
CA GLY A 55 7.79 -19.16 2.93
C GLY A 55 8.19 -18.40 1.66
N THR A 56 8.31 -17.10 1.84
CA THR A 56 8.69 -16.13 0.81
C THR A 56 9.98 -15.45 1.24
N MET A 57 10.95 -15.40 0.34
CA MET A 57 12.14 -14.57 0.48
C MET A 57 11.75 -13.09 0.36
N LEU A 58 12.24 -12.28 1.29
CA LEU A 58 12.10 -10.82 1.27
C LEU A 58 13.50 -10.18 1.13
N PRO A 59 14.02 -10.03 -0.10
CA PRO A 59 15.24 -9.25 -0.36
C PRO A 59 15.09 -7.80 0.14
N GLY A 60 16.19 -7.14 0.50
CA GLY A 60 16.16 -5.75 1.01
C GLY A 60 16.11 -5.62 2.55
N ALA A 61 16.40 -6.72 3.25
CA ALA A 61 16.60 -6.78 4.70
C ALA A 61 15.42 -6.24 5.53
N TYR A 62 15.71 -5.51 6.61
CA TYR A 62 14.68 -5.06 7.54
C TYR A 62 13.66 -4.12 6.89
N THR A 63 14.09 -3.28 5.95
CA THR A 63 13.24 -2.30 5.27
C THR A 63 12.05 -2.94 4.56
N THR A 64 12.27 -4.01 3.79
CA THR A 64 11.19 -4.70 3.09
C THR A 64 10.30 -5.49 4.05
N SER A 65 10.89 -6.08 5.10
CA SER A 65 10.11 -6.75 6.16
C SER A 65 9.19 -5.79 6.94
N ALA A 66 9.65 -4.57 7.20
CA ALA A 66 8.90 -3.52 7.88
C ALA A 66 7.81 -2.97 6.95
N ALA A 67 8.16 -2.62 5.71
CA ALA A 67 7.21 -2.13 4.72
C ALA A 67 6.07 -3.13 4.48
N TRP A 68 6.37 -4.43 4.39
CA TRP A 68 5.34 -5.48 4.26
C TRP A 68 4.41 -5.53 5.47
N ARG A 69 4.97 -5.53 6.68
CA ARG A 69 4.19 -5.57 7.92
C ARG A 69 3.30 -4.34 8.08
N GLU A 70 3.86 -3.16 7.82
CA GLU A 70 3.17 -1.89 7.92
C GLU A 70 2.10 -1.73 6.83
N ALA A 71 2.34 -2.21 5.61
CA ALA A 71 1.35 -2.15 4.52
C ALA A 71 0.10 -2.95 4.87
N ARG A 72 0.28 -4.16 5.43
CA ARG A 72 -0.81 -5.02 5.89
C ARG A 72 -1.64 -4.37 6.99
N THR A 73 -0.98 -3.89 8.04
CA THR A 73 -1.66 -3.21 9.15
C THR A 73 -2.35 -1.94 8.66
N SER A 74 -1.69 -1.13 7.83
CA SER A 74 -2.27 0.08 7.25
C SER A 74 -3.51 -0.21 6.43
N PHE A 75 -3.50 -1.27 5.61
CA PHE A 75 -4.66 -1.67 4.81
C PHE A 75 -5.84 -2.04 5.71
N VAL A 76 -5.59 -2.87 6.73
CA VAL A 76 -6.63 -3.27 7.69
C VAL A 76 -7.17 -2.05 8.44
N GLN A 77 -6.32 -1.09 8.84
CA GLN A 77 -6.75 0.11 9.57
C GLN A 77 -7.39 1.20 8.69
N GLY A 78 -7.49 1.01 7.37
CA GLY A 78 -8.07 2.02 6.48
C GLY A 78 -7.11 3.15 6.09
N ASN A 79 -5.82 3.03 6.41
CA ASN A 79 -4.77 3.99 6.05
C ASN A 79 -4.35 3.81 4.58
N PHE A 80 -5.28 3.99 3.66
CA PHE A 80 -5.14 3.60 2.25
C PHE A 80 -4.00 4.30 1.51
N VAL A 81 -3.77 5.58 1.77
CA VAL A 81 -2.61 6.31 1.20
C VAL A 81 -1.30 5.67 1.67
N ALA A 82 -1.19 5.36 2.96
CA ALA A 82 -0.01 4.69 3.51
C ALA A 82 0.17 3.29 2.89
N THR A 83 -0.92 2.53 2.70
CA THR A 83 -0.87 1.23 2.00
C THR A 83 -0.27 1.36 0.60
N VAL A 84 -0.72 2.32 -0.22
CA VAL A 84 -0.19 2.55 -1.57
C VAL A 84 1.30 2.91 -1.52
N MET A 85 1.70 3.82 -0.63
CA MET A 85 3.09 4.26 -0.47
C MET A 85 4.00 3.10 -0.05
N LEU A 86 3.58 2.31 0.94
CA LEU A 86 4.35 1.19 1.49
C LEU A 86 4.46 0.04 0.48
N CYS A 87 3.40 -0.27 -0.27
CA CYS A 87 3.44 -1.30 -1.32
C CYS A 87 4.37 -0.89 -2.47
N GLN A 88 4.34 0.38 -2.88
CA GLN A 88 5.27 0.90 -3.89
C GLN A 88 6.72 0.81 -3.40
N GLY A 89 6.99 1.25 -2.18
CA GLY A 89 8.32 1.18 -1.58
C GLY A 89 8.81 -0.27 -1.44
N LEU A 90 7.94 -1.19 -1.01
CA LEU A 90 8.24 -2.61 -0.92
C LEU A 90 8.63 -3.18 -2.29
N ALA A 91 7.85 -2.92 -3.34
CA ALA A 91 8.13 -3.42 -4.68
C ALA A 91 9.46 -2.89 -5.23
N GLU A 92 9.73 -1.60 -5.04
CA GLU A 92 11.00 -0.97 -5.42
C GLU A 92 12.20 -1.66 -4.77
N HIS A 93 12.14 -1.86 -3.44
CA HIS A 93 13.26 -2.43 -2.69
C HIS A 93 13.43 -3.93 -2.93
N VAL A 94 12.35 -4.70 -3.00
CA VAL A 94 12.40 -6.15 -3.25
C VAL A 94 13.03 -6.43 -4.61
N LEU A 95 12.58 -5.74 -5.66
CA LEU A 95 13.10 -5.94 -7.01
C LEU A 95 14.55 -5.46 -7.15
N ALA A 96 14.89 -4.29 -6.58
CA ALA A 96 16.25 -3.77 -6.63
C ALA A 96 17.24 -4.68 -5.87
N ALA A 97 16.89 -5.10 -4.65
CA ALA A 97 17.74 -6.00 -3.87
C ALA A 97 17.87 -7.38 -4.52
N HIS A 98 16.82 -7.88 -5.18
CA HIS A 98 16.91 -9.12 -5.93
C HIS A 98 17.84 -8.99 -7.14
N LEU A 99 17.78 -7.87 -7.87
CA LEU A 99 18.75 -7.61 -8.95
C LEU A 99 20.18 -7.55 -8.40
N GLU A 100 20.41 -6.91 -7.26
CA GLU A 100 21.72 -6.85 -6.62
C GLU A 100 22.26 -8.25 -6.30
N MET A 101 21.41 -9.18 -5.85
CA MET A 101 21.77 -10.57 -5.58
C MET A 101 22.12 -11.38 -6.84
N LEU A 102 21.61 -11.01 -8.01
CA LEU A 102 21.82 -11.72 -9.27
C LEU A 102 23.04 -11.23 -10.07
N MET A 103 23.69 -10.14 -9.65
CA MET A 103 24.65 -9.42 -10.49
C MET A 103 26.11 -9.68 -10.09
N ASP A 104 26.82 -10.46 -10.92
CA ASP A 104 28.29 -10.55 -10.88
C ASP A 104 28.97 -9.60 -11.89
N ASP A 105 28.36 -9.30 -13.05
CA ASP A 105 29.02 -8.61 -14.19
C ASP A 105 28.46 -7.21 -14.56
N ASP A 106 27.36 -6.74 -13.97
CA ASP A 106 26.76 -5.41 -14.23
C ASP A 106 26.26 -4.82 -12.90
N PRO A 107 27.04 -4.04 -12.15
CA PRO A 107 26.62 -3.55 -10.84
C PRO A 107 25.48 -2.53 -10.97
N LEU A 108 24.54 -2.57 -10.03
CA LEU A 108 23.51 -1.53 -9.92
C LEU A 108 24.15 -0.18 -9.57
N PRO A 109 23.64 0.93 -10.14
CA PRO A 109 24.05 2.25 -9.70
C PRO A 109 23.62 2.48 -8.24
N PRO A 110 24.31 3.36 -7.48
CA PRO A 110 23.96 3.69 -6.09
C PRO A 110 22.51 4.16 -5.89
N LYS A 111 21.89 4.67 -6.96
CA LYS A 111 20.48 5.03 -7.02
C LYS A 111 19.91 4.62 -8.38
N ILE A 112 19.20 3.50 -8.41
CA ILE A 112 18.45 3.05 -9.58
C ILE A 112 17.03 3.66 -9.57
N SER A 113 16.52 4.05 -10.74
CA SER A 113 15.12 4.45 -10.87
C SER A 113 14.22 3.22 -10.94
N PHE A 114 13.01 3.29 -10.41
CA PHE A 114 12.12 2.11 -10.45
C PHE A 114 11.78 1.66 -11.88
N VAL A 115 11.67 2.59 -12.83
CA VAL A 115 11.48 2.27 -14.25
C VAL A 115 12.62 1.40 -14.79
N GLU A 116 13.85 1.75 -14.43
CA GLU A 116 15.04 1.00 -14.80
C GLU A 116 15.10 -0.36 -14.08
N THR A 117 14.69 -0.44 -12.80
CA THR A 117 14.52 -1.70 -12.08
C THR A 117 13.55 -2.62 -12.80
N LEU A 118 12.36 -2.13 -13.18
CA LEU A 118 11.36 -2.92 -13.90
C LEU A 118 11.87 -3.42 -15.26
N ARG A 119 12.61 -2.57 -15.99
CA ARG A 119 13.24 -2.95 -17.27
C ARG A 119 14.21 -4.12 -17.07
N ARG A 120 15.13 -4.00 -16.10
CA ARG A 120 16.16 -5.01 -15.81
C ARG A 120 15.57 -6.32 -15.27
N CYS A 121 14.54 -6.26 -14.43
CA CYS A 121 13.84 -7.45 -13.92
C CYS A 121 13.12 -8.19 -15.05
N ARG A 122 12.48 -7.48 -15.98
CA ARG A 122 11.82 -8.10 -17.14
C ARG A 122 12.82 -8.74 -18.10
N GLU A 123 13.91 -8.07 -18.41
CA GLU A 123 14.96 -8.63 -19.28
C GLU A 123 15.57 -9.92 -18.75
N ARG A 124 15.51 -10.11 -17.42
CA ARG A 124 15.96 -11.31 -16.72
C ARG A 124 14.83 -12.29 -16.39
N SER A 125 13.62 -12.04 -16.90
CA SER A 125 12.43 -12.87 -16.64
C SER A 125 12.07 -13.05 -15.15
N VAL A 126 12.47 -12.11 -14.28
CA VAL A 126 12.08 -12.08 -12.87
C VAL A 126 10.59 -11.77 -12.73
N ILE A 127 10.09 -10.90 -13.61
CA ILE A 127 8.70 -10.47 -13.69
C ILE A 127 8.20 -10.55 -15.13
N SER A 128 6.90 -10.76 -15.33
CA SER A 128 6.27 -10.68 -16.65
C SER A 128 6.06 -9.23 -17.12
N GLU A 129 5.69 -9.02 -18.39
CA GLU A 129 5.27 -7.68 -18.85
C GLU A 129 3.97 -7.24 -18.18
N GLU A 130 3.08 -8.17 -17.82
CA GLU A 130 1.85 -7.86 -17.09
C GLU A 130 2.18 -7.33 -15.68
N ASP A 131 3.08 -8.01 -14.96
CA ASP A 131 3.56 -7.56 -13.65
C ASP A 131 4.20 -6.17 -13.76
N ALA A 132 5.03 -5.94 -14.79
CA ALA A 132 5.64 -4.65 -15.03
C ALA A 132 4.61 -3.56 -15.35
N ALA A 133 3.56 -3.87 -16.12
CA ALA A 133 2.48 -2.94 -16.42
C ALA A 133 1.70 -2.55 -15.17
N ASP A 134 1.37 -3.51 -14.31
CA ASP A 134 0.69 -3.22 -13.04
C ASP A 134 1.58 -2.48 -12.03
N MET A 135 2.89 -2.74 -12.01
CA MET A 135 3.84 -1.94 -11.22
C MET A 135 3.90 -0.49 -11.71
N ARG A 136 3.86 -0.25 -13.02
CA ARG A 136 3.75 1.12 -13.57
C ARG A 136 2.42 1.76 -13.21
N ARG A 137 1.33 1.00 -13.17
CA ARG A 137 0.04 1.49 -12.67
C ARG A 137 0.12 1.86 -11.19
N LEU A 138 0.80 1.07 -10.36
CA LEU A 138 1.02 1.41 -8.95
C LEU A 138 1.81 2.73 -8.79
N MET A 139 2.85 2.93 -9.60
CA MET A 139 3.54 4.23 -9.68
C MET A 139 2.59 5.37 -10.02
N ALA A 140 1.72 5.17 -11.02
CA ALA A 140 0.77 6.19 -11.46
C ALA A 140 -0.21 6.58 -10.35
N LEU A 141 -0.64 5.64 -9.52
CA LEU A 141 -1.47 5.90 -8.32
C LEU A 141 -0.69 6.63 -7.22
N ARG A 142 0.58 6.26 -7.01
CA ARG A 142 1.44 6.88 -6.00
C ARG A 142 1.82 8.31 -6.33
N ASN A 143 1.97 8.63 -7.61
CA ASN A 143 2.43 9.93 -8.08
C ASN A 143 1.62 11.13 -7.54
N PRO A 144 0.28 11.20 -7.69
CA PRO A 144 -0.51 12.30 -7.15
C PRO A 144 -0.56 12.33 -5.61
N LEU A 145 -0.22 11.23 -4.93
CA LEU A 145 -0.16 11.17 -3.46
C LEU A 145 1.16 11.72 -2.89
N SER A 146 2.23 11.65 -3.67
CA SER A 146 3.60 11.99 -3.23
C SER A 146 4.15 13.28 -3.84
N HIS A 147 3.60 13.70 -4.97
CA HIS A 147 4.03 14.87 -5.70
C HIS A 147 2.85 15.77 -5.98
N PHE A 148 3.04 17.07 -5.74
CA PHE A 148 2.03 18.08 -6.04
C PHE A 148 1.59 17.99 -7.51
N ARG A 149 0.28 18.09 -7.74
CA ARG A 149 -0.37 18.14 -9.05
C ARG A 149 -1.32 19.33 -9.08
N THR A 150 -1.54 19.88 -10.27
CA THR A 150 -2.54 20.93 -10.46
C THR A 150 -3.94 20.37 -10.26
N ILE A 151 -4.89 21.24 -9.91
CA ILE A 151 -6.28 20.83 -9.62
C ILE A 151 -6.98 20.16 -10.82
N ASP A 152 -6.53 20.45 -12.04
CA ASP A 152 -7.08 19.90 -13.28
C ASP A 152 -6.41 18.58 -13.73
N ASP A 153 -5.41 18.10 -12.99
CA ASP A 153 -4.76 16.83 -13.33
C ASP A 153 -5.73 15.66 -13.08
N PRO A 154 -6.09 14.88 -14.13
CA PRO A 154 -7.07 13.78 -14.02
C PRO A 154 -6.62 12.65 -13.09
N ALA A 155 -5.34 12.56 -12.75
CA ALA A 155 -4.83 11.58 -11.79
C ALA A 155 -5.12 11.95 -10.34
N THR A 156 -5.48 13.21 -10.04
CA THR A 156 -5.77 13.64 -8.67
C THR A 156 -7.05 12.99 -8.13
N LEU A 157 -7.09 12.78 -6.81
CA LEU A 157 -8.25 12.19 -6.15
C LEU A 157 -9.53 12.99 -6.42
N MET A 158 -9.46 14.33 -6.36
CA MET A 158 -10.63 15.19 -6.57
C MET A 158 -11.14 15.13 -8.01
N GLN A 159 -10.27 15.11 -9.01
CA GLN A 159 -10.73 14.94 -10.40
C GLN A 159 -11.38 13.58 -10.63
N ARG A 160 -10.83 12.52 -10.04
CA ARG A 160 -11.44 11.18 -10.12
C ARG A 160 -12.84 11.15 -9.50
N VAL A 161 -13.00 11.73 -8.32
CA VAL A 161 -14.31 11.86 -7.64
C VAL A 161 -15.31 12.61 -8.51
N LEU A 162 -14.91 13.74 -9.12
CA LEU A 162 -15.78 14.51 -10.02
C LEU A 162 -16.17 13.71 -11.26
N GLN A 163 -15.27 12.92 -11.82
CA GLN A 163 -15.51 12.13 -13.03
C GLN A 163 -16.38 10.90 -12.79
N THR A 164 -16.25 10.23 -11.65
CA THR A 164 -16.94 8.96 -11.37
C THR A 164 -18.18 9.13 -10.51
N SER A 165 -18.31 10.26 -9.79
CA SER A 165 -19.30 10.46 -8.72
C SER A 165 -19.19 9.41 -7.60
N GLU A 166 -18.03 8.76 -7.44
CA GLU A 166 -17.71 7.87 -6.32
C GLU A 166 -17.08 8.66 -5.17
N SER A 167 -17.23 8.17 -3.93
CA SER A 167 -16.63 8.83 -2.78
C SER A 167 -15.08 8.78 -2.81
N PRO A 168 -14.39 9.76 -2.22
CA PRO A 168 -12.93 9.74 -2.08
C PRO A 168 -12.43 8.44 -1.42
N ASP A 169 -13.13 7.96 -0.39
CA ASP A 169 -12.78 6.74 0.33
C ASP A 169 -12.90 5.50 -0.54
N SER A 170 -13.90 5.43 -1.43
CA SER A 170 -14.05 4.32 -2.37
C SER A 170 -12.88 4.25 -3.36
N HIS A 171 -12.43 5.41 -3.86
CA HIS A 171 -11.24 5.49 -4.70
C HIS A 171 -9.98 5.04 -3.97
N LEU A 172 -9.76 5.55 -2.75
CA LEU A 172 -8.60 5.19 -1.94
C LEU A 172 -8.59 3.70 -1.57
N LEU A 173 -9.75 3.14 -1.20
CA LEU A 173 -9.89 1.71 -0.93
C LEU A 173 -9.56 0.86 -2.16
N ARG A 174 -10.04 1.27 -3.35
CA ARG A 174 -9.78 0.56 -4.62
C ARG A 174 -8.29 0.59 -4.98
N ASP A 175 -7.65 1.74 -4.79
CA ASP A 175 -6.22 1.92 -5.04
C ASP A 175 -5.37 1.11 -4.05
N ALA A 176 -5.71 1.14 -2.77
CA ALA A 176 -5.03 0.37 -1.73
C ALA A 176 -5.25 -1.15 -1.90
N THR A 177 -6.45 -1.57 -2.31
CA THR A 177 -6.75 -2.97 -2.68
C THR A 177 -5.85 -3.42 -3.82
N PHE A 178 -5.76 -2.63 -4.89
CA PHE A 178 -4.87 -2.94 -5.99
C PHE A 178 -3.41 -3.02 -5.53
N ALA A 179 -2.95 -2.05 -4.73
CA ALA A 179 -1.59 -1.99 -4.23
C ALA A 179 -1.21 -3.22 -3.37
N ILE A 180 -2.07 -3.61 -2.42
CA ILE A 180 -1.78 -4.76 -1.54
C ILE A 180 -1.86 -6.08 -2.28
N SER A 181 -2.81 -6.24 -3.22
CA SER A 181 -2.87 -7.41 -4.11
C SER A 181 -1.61 -7.51 -4.98
N MET A 182 -1.11 -6.37 -5.49
CA MET A 182 0.13 -6.33 -6.24
C MET A 182 1.36 -6.72 -5.42
N ALA A 183 1.46 -6.21 -4.19
CA ALA A 183 2.53 -6.60 -3.28
C ALA A 183 2.51 -8.11 -2.99
N ILE A 184 1.34 -8.68 -2.72
CA ILE A 184 1.18 -10.12 -2.48
C ILE A 184 1.57 -10.92 -3.73
N ARG A 185 1.11 -10.50 -4.91
CA ARG A 185 1.44 -11.19 -6.17
C ARG A 185 2.94 -11.15 -6.45
N LEU A 186 3.59 -10.00 -6.25
CA LEU A 186 5.04 -9.85 -6.35
C LEU A 186 5.74 -10.86 -5.44
N LEU A 187 5.34 -10.91 -4.16
CA LEU A 187 5.91 -11.81 -3.17
C LEU A 187 5.61 -13.31 -3.44
N ALA A 188 4.57 -13.59 -4.21
CA ALA A 188 4.22 -14.95 -4.65
C ALA A 188 4.97 -15.39 -5.92
N LEU A 189 5.72 -14.52 -6.59
CA LEU A 189 6.44 -14.89 -7.81
C LEU A 189 7.50 -15.97 -7.52
N PRO A 190 7.77 -16.89 -8.47
CA PRO A 190 8.74 -17.98 -8.29
C PRO A 190 10.13 -17.50 -7.84
N ALA A 191 10.56 -16.33 -8.31
CA ALA A 191 11.83 -15.70 -7.97
C ALA A 191 12.01 -15.41 -6.46
N PHE A 192 10.90 -15.35 -5.70
CA PHE A 192 10.90 -15.08 -4.26
C PHE A 192 10.39 -16.26 -3.43
N ARG A 193 10.02 -17.37 -4.06
CA ARG A 193 9.59 -18.57 -3.34
C ARG A 193 10.80 -19.39 -2.90
N LEU A 194 10.76 -19.86 -1.66
CA LEU A 194 11.83 -20.73 -1.11
C LEU A 194 11.73 -22.19 -1.61
N ASP A 195 10.65 -22.54 -2.31
CA ASP A 195 10.40 -23.89 -2.85
C ASP A 195 11.11 -24.22 -4.16
N SER A 196 11.84 -23.27 -4.74
CA SER A 196 12.36 -23.41 -6.11
C SER A 196 13.82 -23.86 -6.10
N THR A 197 14.09 -25.03 -5.51
CA THR A 197 15.34 -25.78 -5.79
C THR A 197 15.06 -27.28 -5.71
N GLU A 198 14.59 -27.83 -6.82
CA GLU A 198 14.99 -29.17 -7.30
C GLU A 198 15.67 -29.01 -8.65
#